data_AF-B5JCM6-F1
#
_entry.id   AF-B5JCM6-F1
#
_cell.length_a   1.000
_cell.length_b   1.000
_cell.length_c   1.000
_cell.angle_alpha   90.00
_cell.angle_beta   90.00
_cell.angle_gamma   90.00
#
_symmetry.space_group_name_H-M   'P 1'
#
loop_
_entity.id
_entity.type
_entity.pdbx_description
1 polymer ?
#
loop_
_entity_poly.entity_id
_entity_poly.type
_entity_poly.pdbx_seq_one_letter_code
_entity_poly.pdbx_strand_id
1 'polypeptide(L)'
;MILVVVLWAVVSYSHLKGENARLADTLLKLEKRLESKQKTAPTSVTGPLAYENSSRRESGQREEYKTDSSSSHLFAMAQRQWENPEWRYALFEKMIKETESEYGPFFQEFEGLSEETYDKLRDLLAKRKLDIHRESLIDPENDTDELLQERMARIQAVEEESERRLANLLGEEGLRNFRKYNQAQPYKNTVNAIVGGMRARGVKVDAALEKDILYAYSEQVTQEFNSPSALGITLDPATTLEEFEKIRKKQLDDLDVALIRTLSVLLDESQLQAFMETRLSNRD
;
A
#
# COMPACT_ATOMS: atom_id res chain seq x y z
N MET A 1 8.49 7.98 18.62
CA MET A 1 7.27 7.23 18.21
C MET A 1 6.33 8.07 17.33
N ILE A 2 6.09 9.35 17.63
CA ILE A 2 5.17 10.21 16.85
C ILE A 2 5.60 10.42 15.38
N LEU A 3 6.91 10.47 15.10
CA LEU A 3 7.45 10.69 13.75
C LEU A 3 7.37 9.47 12.81
N VAL A 4 7.36 8.25 13.36
CA VAL A 4 7.18 7.00 12.58
C VAL A 4 5.75 6.93 12.03
N VAL A 5 4.77 7.43 12.79
CA VAL A 5 3.38 7.52 12.34
C VAL A 5 3.23 8.56 11.23
N VAL A 6 3.98 9.68 11.27
CA VAL A 6 3.92 10.72 10.23
C VAL A 6 4.63 10.28 8.94
N LEU A 7 5.78 9.62 9.01
CA LEU A 7 6.46 9.10 7.80
C LEU A 7 5.70 7.92 7.18
N TRP A 8 5.13 7.03 7.99
CA TRP A 8 4.24 5.97 7.50
C TRP A 8 2.95 6.55 6.92
N ALA A 9 2.38 7.59 7.53
CA ALA A 9 1.23 8.31 6.99
C ALA A 9 1.57 9.01 5.67
N VAL A 10 2.74 9.64 5.50
CA VAL A 10 3.13 10.34 4.26
C VAL A 10 3.45 9.37 3.12
N VAL A 11 4.12 8.24 3.42
CA VAL A 11 4.37 7.17 2.43
C VAL A 11 3.06 6.48 2.06
N SER A 12 2.20 6.18 3.04
CA SER A 12 0.86 5.65 2.80
C SER A 12 -0.02 6.65 2.06
N TYR A 13 0.08 7.95 2.32
CA TYR A 13 -0.68 9.01 1.65
C TYR A 13 -0.25 9.17 0.19
N SER A 14 1.05 9.03 -0.10
CA SER A 14 1.59 9.06 -1.46
C SER A 14 1.18 7.80 -2.25
N HIS A 15 1.15 6.64 -1.59
CA HIS A 15 0.67 5.39 -2.17
C HIS A 15 -0.85 5.43 -2.40
N LEU A 16 -1.62 5.90 -1.41
CA LEU A 16 -3.07 6.13 -1.47
C LEU A 16 -3.44 7.13 -2.57
N LYS A 17 -2.64 8.18 -2.81
CA LYS A 17 -2.90 9.14 -3.90
C LYS A 17 -2.68 8.52 -5.28
N GLY A 18 -1.69 7.65 -5.43
CA GLY A 18 -1.45 6.85 -6.64
C GLY A 18 -2.49 5.74 -6.85
N GLU A 19 -2.92 5.10 -5.78
CA GLU A 19 -3.99 4.10 -5.78
C GLU A 19 -5.36 4.74 -6.03
N ASN A 20 -5.64 5.94 -5.52
CA ASN A 20 -6.87 6.69 -5.79
C ASN A 20 -7.04 7.01 -7.28
N ALA A 21 -5.95 7.32 -7.99
CA ALA A 21 -5.99 7.51 -9.43
C ALA A 21 -6.29 6.19 -10.18
N ARG A 22 -5.72 5.07 -9.72
CA ARG A 22 -6.02 3.72 -10.26
C ARG A 22 -7.43 3.26 -9.90
N LEU A 23 -7.94 3.68 -8.74
CA LEU A 23 -9.26 3.34 -8.23
C LEU A 23 -10.36 4.10 -8.97
N ALA A 24 -10.16 5.39 -9.27
CA ALA A 24 -11.03 6.16 -10.14
C ALA A 24 -11.18 5.50 -11.52
N ASP A 25 -10.07 4.99 -12.08
CA ASP A 25 -10.09 4.24 -13.36
C ASP A 25 -10.82 2.89 -13.24
N THR A 26 -10.66 2.16 -12.12
CA THR A 26 -11.44 0.93 -11.89
C THR A 26 -12.93 1.17 -11.63
N LEU A 27 -13.30 2.25 -10.94
CA LEU A 27 -14.69 2.65 -10.72
C LEU A 27 -15.37 2.98 -12.06
N LEU A 28 -14.69 3.75 -12.91
CA LEU A 28 -15.16 4.06 -14.27
C LEU A 28 -15.33 2.81 -15.14
N LYS A 29 -14.42 1.81 -15.00
CA LYS A 29 -14.49 0.53 -15.72
C LYS A 29 -15.63 -0.37 -15.22
N LEU A 30 -15.92 -0.36 -13.92
CA LEU A 30 -17.01 -1.13 -13.33
C LEU A 30 -18.38 -0.55 -13.70
N GLU A 31 -18.51 0.77 -13.74
CA GLU A 31 -19.72 1.46 -14.19
C GLU A 31 -20.05 1.11 -15.65
N LYS A 32 -19.08 1.21 -16.57
CA LYS A 32 -19.25 0.78 -17.97
C LYS A 32 -19.66 -0.70 -18.11
N ARG A 33 -19.22 -1.56 -17.18
CA ARG A 33 -19.60 -2.98 -17.14
C ARG A 33 -21.01 -3.20 -16.59
N LEU A 34 -21.45 -2.39 -15.63
CA LEU A 34 -22.81 -2.42 -15.09
C LEU A 34 -23.82 -1.87 -16.09
N GLU A 35 -23.53 -0.74 -16.74
CA GLU A 35 -24.39 -0.14 -17.77
C GLU A 35 -24.55 -1.06 -19.00
N SER A 36 -23.46 -1.75 -19.40
CA SER A 36 -23.51 -2.69 -20.53
C SER A 36 -24.30 -3.98 -20.18
N LYS A 37 -24.29 -4.42 -18.92
CA LYS A 37 -25.14 -5.51 -18.45
C LYS A 37 -26.60 -5.10 -18.32
N GLN A 38 -26.89 -3.84 -17.98
CA GLN A 38 -28.26 -3.32 -17.95
C GLN A 38 -28.87 -3.15 -19.35
N LYS A 39 -28.05 -2.91 -20.38
CA LYS A 39 -28.48 -2.81 -21.79
C LYS A 39 -28.65 -4.16 -22.51
N THR A 40 -28.26 -5.28 -21.91
CA THR A 40 -28.26 -6.60 -22.57
C THR A 40 -29.07 -7.67 -21.82
N ALA A 41 -30.11 -7.27 -21.08
CA ALA A 41 -31.13 -8.22 -20.62
C ALA A 41 -32.07 -8.57 -21.80
N PRO A 42 -32.14 -9.84 -22.28
CA PRO A 42 -33.11 -10.23 -23.28
C PRO A 42 -34.50 -10.25 -22.64
N THR A 43 -35.40 -9.42 -23.16
CA THR A 43 -36.82 -9.43 -22.81
C THR A 43 -37.50 -10.58 -23.55
N SER A 44 -38.11 -11.52 -22.82
CA SER A 44 -39.19 -12.33 -23.39
C SER A 44 -40.27 -12.70 -22.35
N VAL A 45 -41.47 -12.14 -22.57
CA VAL A 45 -42.80 -12.81 -22.57
C VAL A 45 -43.46 -12.93 -21.17
N THR A 46 -44.68 -12.45 -20.86
CA THR A 46 -45.89 -12.09 -21.62
C THR A 46 -46.88 -11.33 -20.71
N GLY A 47 -47.73 -10.44 -21.24
CA GLY A 47 -48.95 -9.98 -20.55
C GLY A 47 -49.41 -8.57 -20.96
N PRO A 48 -50.62 -8.38 -21.53
CA PRO A 48 -50.96 -7.20 -22.35
C PRO A 48 -51.72 -6.13 -21.57
N LEU A 49 -51.42 -4.84 -21.79
CA LEU A 49 -52.40 -3.76 -21.68
C LEU A 49 -52.04 -2.60 -22.61
N ALA A 50 -52.96 -2.39 -23.55
CA ALA A 50 -53.34 -1.15 -24.24
C ALA A 50 -52.28 -0.11 -24.64
N TYR A 51 -52.07 -0.03 -25.96
CA TYR A 51 -51.66 1.17 -26.66
C TYR A 51 -52.73 2.26 -26.50
N GLU A 52 -52.34 3.45 -26.06
CA GLU A 52 -52.90 4.67 -26.61
C GLU A 52 -51.81 5.73 -26.78
N ASN A 53 -51.83 6.32 -27.96
CA ASN A 53 -50.75 7.03 -28.62
C ASN A 53 -51.06 8.53 -28.56
N SER A 54 -50.17 9.35 -28.02
CA SER A 54 -50.13 10.76 -28.39
C SER A 54 -48.72 11.31 -28.31
N SER A 55 -48.15 11.39 -29.51
CA SER A 55 -47.04 12.22 -29.93
C SER A 55 -47.08 13.64 -29.34
N ARG A 56 -46.00 14.03 -28.66
CA ARG A 56 -45.50 15.41 -28.68
C ARG A 56 -43.98 15.38 -28.72
N ARG A 57 -43.45 15.64 -29.93
CA ARG A 57 -42.06 16.06 -30.14
C ARG A 57 -41.86 17.37 -29.39
N GLU A 58 -41.09 17.34 -28.32
CA GLU A 58 -40.33 18.51 -27.88
C GLU A 58 -38.85 18.13 -27.92
N SER A 59 -38.23 18.55 -29.02
CA SER A 59 -36.80 18.77 -29.13
C SER A 59 -36.40 19.82 -28.10
N GLY A 60 -35.61 19.43 -27.11
CA GLY A 60 -35.06 20.36 -26.14
C GLY A 60 -34.13 19.66 -25.17
N GLN A 61 -32.85 19.99 -25.29
CA GLN A 61 -31.80 19.73 -24.29
C GLN A 61 -31.36 18.26 -24.17
N ARG A 62 -30.40 17.89 -25.01
CA ARG A 62 -29.25 17.13 -24.51
C ARG A 62 -28.68 17.95 -23.35
N GLU A 63 -28.93 17.52 -22.12
CA GLU A 63 -28.04 17.86 -21.02
C GLU A 63 -26.67 17.33 -21.44
N GLU A 64 -25.82 18.22 -21.94
CA GLU A 64 -24.38 18.06 -21.80
C GLU A 64 -24.15 17.89 -20.30
N TYR A 65 -23.92 16.65 -19.87
CA TYR A 65 -23.29 16.38 -18.59
C TYR A 65 -21.90 17.03 -18.64
N LYS A 66 -21.86 18.32 -18.30
CA LYS A 66 -20.65 18.96 -17.84
C LYS A 66 -20.28 18.21 -16.57
N THR A 67 -19.26 17.36 -16.70
CA THR A 67 -18.56 16.78 -15.56
C THR A 67 -17.80 17.89 -14.85
N ASP A 68 -18.52 18.78 -14.17
CA ASP A 68 -17.99 19.52 -13.03
C ASP A 68 -17.97 18.54 -11.86
N SER A 69 -17.15 17.50 -12.00
CA SER A 69 -16.86 16.53 -10.95
C SER A 69 -15.90 17.22 -9.97
N SER A 70 -16.43 18.11 -9.13
CA SER A 70 -15.70 18.52 -7.94
C SER A 70 -15.37 17.26 -7.13
N SER A 71 -14.13 17.20 -6.63
CA SER A 71 -13.63 16.24 -5.62
C SER A 71 -14.71 15.78 -4.65
N SER A 72 -15.44 16.73 -4.07
CA SER A 72 -16.55 16.52 -3.13
C SER A 72 -17.66 15.59 -3.63
N HIS A 73 -17.99 15.62 -4.92
CA HIS A 73 -19.00 14.72 -5.50
C HIS A 73 -18.53 13.25 -5.52
N LEU A 74 -17.26 13.01 -5.83
CA LEU A 74 -16.65 11.67 -5.83
C LEU A 74 -16.61 11.08 -4.42
N PHE A 75 -16.30 11.87 -3.40
CA PHE A 75 -16.32 11.43 -2.00
C PHE A 75 -17.74 11.12 -1.52
N ALA A 76 -18.72 11.97 -1.83
CA ALA A 76 -20.12 11.70 -1.49
C ALA A 76 -20.64 10.42 -2.18
N MET A 77 -20.22 10.17 -3.42
CA MET A 77 -20.51 8.91 -4.12
C MET A 77 -19.84 7.70 -3.45
N ALA A 78 -18.56 7.81 -3.09
CA ALA A 78 -17.83 6.75 -2.40
C ALA A 78 -18.44 6.43 -1.03
N GLN A 79 -18.88 7.45 -0.27
CA GLN A 79 -19.56 7.27 1.00
C GLN A 79 -20.92 6.56 0.84
N ARG A 80 -21.71 6.92 -0.18
CA ARG A 80 -22.96 6.20 -0.49
C ARG A 80 -22.72 4.74 -0.88
N GLN A 81 -21.66 4.48 -1.64
CA GLN A 81 -21.26 3.10 -1.97
C GLN A 81 -20.82 2.35 -0.71
N TRP A 82 -20.15 3.01 0.22
CA TRP A 82 -19.79 2.42 1.51
C TRP A 82 -21.01 2.00 2.33
N GLU A 83 -22.13 2.71 2.26
CA GLU A 83 -23.36 2.32 2.95
C GLU A 83 -23.99 1.06 2.33
N ASN A 84 -23.76 0.80 1.04
CA ASN A 84 -24.24 -0.40 0.35
C ASN A 84 -23.53 -1.68 0.86
N PRO A 85 -24.26 -2.67 1.42
CA PRO A 85 -23.69 -3.93 1.90
C PRO A 85 -23.01 -4.76 0.80
N GLU A 86 -23.59 -4.81 -0.41
CA GLU A 86 -23.04 -5.60 -1.52
C GLU A 86 -21.70 -5.04 -2.00
N TRP A 87 -21.60 -3.71 -2.06
CA TRP A 87 -20.37 -3.04 -2.44
C TRP A 87 -19.27 -3.24 -1.39
N ARG A 88 -19.60 -3.14 -0.10
CA ARG A 88 -18.67 -3.44 1.00
C ARG A 88 -18.17 -4.88 0.94
N TYR A 89 -19.06 -5.84 0.68
CA TYR A 89 -18.68 -7.24 0.53
C TYR A 89 -17.75 -7.45 -0.68
N ALA A 90 -18.06 -6.85 -1.83
CA ALA A 90 -17.20 -6.91 -3.00
C ALA A 90 -15.82 -6.27 -2.76
N LEU A 91 -15.77 -5.18 -2.01
CA LEU A 91 -14.51 -4.54 -1.62
C LEU A 91 -13.72 -5.39 -0.64
N PHE A 92 -14.39 -6.03 0.33
CA PHE A 92 -13.74 -6.98 1.24
C PHE A 92 -13.13 -8.17 0.48
N GLU A 93 -13.86 -8.78 -0.46
CA GLU A 93 -13.34 -9.84 -1.34
C GLU A 93 -12.13 -9.39 -2.17
N LYS A 94 -12.08 -8.11 -2.57
CA LYS A 94 -10.91 -7.52 -3.21
C LYS A 94 -9.73 -7.42 -2.22
N MET A 95 -9.97 -6.94 -1.00
CA MET A 95 -8.95 -6.85 0.05
C MET A 95 -8.40 -8.23 0.44
N ILE A 96 -9.23 -9.28 0.41
CA ILE A 96 -8.81 -10.68 0.59
C ILE A 96 -7.78 -11.06 -0.48
N LYS A 97 -8.10 -10.87 -1.76
CA LYS A 97 -7.17 -11.19 -2.86
C LYS A 97 -5.87 -10.39 -2.81
N GLU A 98 -5.95 -9.11 -2.44
CA GLU A 98 -4.77 -8.27 -2.25
C GLU A 98 -3.91 -8.76 -1.07
N THR A 99 -4.55 -9.20 0.00
CA THR A 99 -3.90 -9.80 1.18
C THR A 99 -3.21 -11.11 0.81
N GLU A 100 -3.86 -11.98 0.04
CA GLU A 100 -3.26 -13.22 -0.47
C GLU A 100 -2.07 -12.94 -1.39
N SER A 101 -2.17 -11.93 -2.25
CA SER A 101 -1.07 -11.54 -3.13
C SER A 101 0.12 -10.95 -2.36
N GLU A 102 -0.12 -10.17 -1.31
CA GLU A 102 0.93 -9.47 -0.56
C GLU A 102 1.59 -10.38 0.49
N TYR A 103 0.79 -11.16 1.22
CA TYR A 103 1.24 -11.96 2.36
C TYR A 103 1.25 -13.46 2.09
N GLY A 104 0.77 -13.92 0.93
CA GLY A 104 0.82 -15.32 0.52
C GLY A 104 2.21 -15.97 0.70
N PRO A 105 3.31 -15.34 0.25
CA PRO A 105 4.65 -15.87 0.46
C PRO A 105 5.01 -16.00 1.94
N PHE A 106 4.65 -15.03 2.79
CA PHE A 106 4.86 -15.11 4.22
C PHE A 106 4.13 -16.31 4.83
N PHE A 107 2.88 -16.53 4.46
CA PHE A 107 2.09 -17.64 4.98
C PHE A 107 2.59 -19.01 4.53
N GLN A 108 3.13 -19.13 3.31
CA GLN A 108 3.71 -20.38 2.81
C GLN A 108 5.01 -20.75 3.53
N GLU A 109 5.77 -19.76 3.97
CA GLU A 109 7.04 -19.95 4.68
C GLU A 109 6.86 -20.10 6.19
N PHE A 110 5.69 -19.73 6.73
CA PHE A 110 5.42 -19.84 8.15
C PHE A 110 5.06 -21.28 8.53
N GLU A 111 6.05 -22.03 9.00
CA GLU A 111 5.85 -23.40 9.48
C GLU A 111 4.85 -23.45 10.65
N GLY A 112 3.92 -24.42 10.60
CA GLY A 112 2.99 -24.70 11.69
C GLY A 112 1.68 -23.90 11.68
N LEU A 113 1.41 -23.12 10.63
CA LEU A 113 0.14 -22.41 10.51
C LEU A 113 -0.99 -23.37 10.09
N SER A 114 -2.03 -23.52 10.92
CA SER A 114 -3.21 -24.31 10.53
C SER A 114 -4.02 -23.55 9.47
N GLU A 115 -4.76 -24.28 8.62
CA GLU A 115 -5.67 -23.69 7.63
C GLU A 115 -6.68 -22.72 8.28
N GLU A 116 -7.21 -23.07 9.46
CA GLU A 116 -8.09 -22.18 10.23
C GLU A 116 -7.38 -20.89 10.67
N THR A 117 -6.10 -20.97 11.06
CA THR A 117 -5.31 -19.79 11.45
C THR A 117 -4.99 -18.93 10.23
N TYR A 118 -4.73 -19.56 9.08
CA TYR A 118 -4.52 -18.88 7.81
C TYR A 118 -5.74 -18.06 7.42
N ASP A 119 -6.93 -18.67 7.41
CA ASP A 119 -8.17 -17.97 7.07
C ASP A 119 -8.43 -16.79 8.02
N LYS A 120 -8.24 -17.00 9.33
CA LYS A 120 -8.38 -15.91 10.33
C LYS A 120 -7.40 -14.76 10.09
N LEU A 121 -6.14 -15.06 9.75
CA LEU A 121 -5.13 -14.04 9.47
C LEU A 121 -5.44 -13.29 8.18
N ARG A 122 -5.80 -14.02 7.12
CA ARG A 122 -6.21 -13.44 5.85
C ARG A 122 -7.38 -12.47 6.03
N ASP A 123 -8.42 -12.92 6.72
CA ASP A 123 -9.63 -12.13 6.96
C ASP A 123 -9.33 -10.91 7.86
N LEU A 124 -8.47 -11.09 8.89
CA LEU A 124 -8.04 -10.01 9.76
C LEU A 124 -7.29 -8.92 8.99
N LEU A 125 -6.35 -9.30 8.13
CA LEU A 125 -5.55 -8.34 7.35
C LEU A 125 -6.38 -7.66 6.27
N ALA A 126 -7.27 -8.40 5.60
CA ALA A 126 -8.21 -7.83 4.64
C ALA A 126 -9.16 -6.83 5.32
N LYS A 127 -9.64 -7.17 6.52
CA LYS A 127 -10.47 -6.26 7.31
C LYS A 127 -9.70 -5.01 7.73
N ARG A 128 -8.46 -5.15 8.21
CA ARG A 128 -7.59 -4.00 8.54
C ARG A 128 -7.46 -3.06 7.34
N LYS A 129 -7.16 -3.59 6.15
CA LYS A 129 -7.07 -2.80 4.92
C LYS A 129 -8.38 -2.11 4.59
N LEU A 130 -9.50 -2.82 4.70
CA LEU A 130 -10.83 -2.27 4.47
C LEU A 130 -11.14 -1.11 5.44
N ASP A 131 -10.84 -1.28 6.72
CA ASP A 131 -11.08 -0.27 7.76
C ASP A 131 -10.19 0.97 7.56
N ILE A 132 -8.92 0.79 7.17
CA ILE A 132 -8.04 1.91 6.77
C ILE A 132 -8.55 2.59 5.49
N HIS A 133 -9.00 1.81 4.52
CA HIS A 133 -9.54 2.33 3.27
C HIS A 133 -10.79 3.19 3.51
N ARG A 134 -11.65 2.79 4.45
CA ARG A 134 -12.81 3.59 4.86
C ARG A 134 -12.41 5.01 5.26
N GLU A 135 -11.39 5.13 6.09
CA GLU A 135 -10.89 6.43 6.54
C GLU A 135 -10.30 7.22 5.37
N SER A 136 -9.85 6.56 4.29
CA SER A 136 -9.38 7.21 3.06
C SER A 136 -10.44 7.77 2.12
N LEU A 137 -11.71 7.43 2.34
CA LEU A 137 -12.85 7.93 1.55
C LEU A 137 -13.42 9.24 2.09
N ILE A 138 -12.77 9.87 3.07
CA ILE A 138 -13.11 11.20 3.58
C ILE A 138 -12.43 12.25 2.69
N ASP A 139 -13.16 13.31 2.34
CA ASP A 139 -12.72 14.38 1.43
C ASP A 139 -11.57 15.21 2.03
N PRO A 140 -10.33 15.07 1.51
CA PRO A 140 -9.16 15.78 2.04
C PRO A 140 -9.18 17.27 1.73
N GLU A 141 -10.03 17.76 0.82
CA GLU A 141 -10.13 19.20 0.53
C GLU A 141 -10.94 19.96 1.59
N ASN A 142 -11.65 19.23 2.46
CA ASN A 142 -12.39 19.78 3.59
C ASN A 142 -11.84 19.32 4.95
N ASP A 143 -10.68 18.64 4.98
CA ASP A 143 -10.04 18.20 6.21
C ASP A 143 -9.48 19.43 6.96
N THR A 144 -10.10 19.78 8.08
CA THR A 144 -9.47 20.63 9.10
C THR A 144 -8.37 19.85 9.81
N ASP A 145 -7.40 20.54 10.43
CA ASP A 145 -6.36 19.89 11.24
C ASP A 145 -6.96 18.97 12.32
N GLU A 146 -8.12 19.33 12.87
CA GLU A 146 -8.87 18.52 13.83
C GLU A 146 -9.39 17.22 13.20
N LEU A 147 -10.00 17.28 12.01
CA LEU A 147 -10.49 16.09 11.31
C LEU A 147 -9.35 15.16 10.90
N LEU A 148 -8.21 15.72 10.49
CA LEU A 148 -7.02 14.96 10.18
C LEU A 148 -6.49 14.22 11.42
N GLN A 149 -6.41 14.91 12.57
CA GLN A 149 -5.99 14.29 13.84
C GLN A 149 -6.93 13.17 14.28
N GLU A 150 -8.24 13.40 14.22
CA GLU A 150 -9.23 12.38 14.55
C GLU A 150 -9.12 11.16 13.63
N ARG A 151 -8.91 11.39 12.33
CA ARG A 151 -8.71 10.32 11.35
C ARG A 151 -7.43 9.54 11.62
N MET A 152 -6.33 10.22 11.91
CA MET A 152 -5.08 9.57 12.32
C MET A 152 -5.27 8.74 13.58
N ALA A 153 -6.02 9.24 14.57
CA ALA A 153 -6.34 8.49 15.78
C ALA A 153 -7.18 7.24 15.50
N ARG A 154 -8.15 7.32 14.58
CA ARG A 154 -8.96 6.15 14.15
C ARG A 154 -8.13 5.11 13.41
N ILE A 155 -7.28 5.53 12.47
CA ILE A 155 -6.35 4.62 11.77
C ILE A 155 -5.42 3.97 12.78
N GLN A 156 -4.87 4.73 13.72
CA GLN A 156 -4.00 4.18 14.77
C GLN A 156 -4.75 3.16 15.65
N ALA A 157 -6.01 3.41 16.01
CA ALA A 157 -6.80 2.44 16.77
C ALA A 157 -7.02 1.13 15.99
N VAL A 158 -7.27 1.20 14.69
CA VAL A 158 -7.39 0.02 13.81
C VAL A 158 -6.06 -0.74 13.74
N GLU A 159 -4.93 -0.04 13.60
CA GLU A 159 -3.59 -0.60 13.62
C GLU A 159 -3.31 -1.35 14.93
N GLU A 160 -3.54 -0.71 16.07
CA GLU A 160 -3.30 -1.28 17.40
C GLU A 160 -4.19 -2.51 17.68
N GLU A 161 -5.47 -2.44 17.31
CA GLU A 161 -6.37 -3.59 17.46
C GLU A 161 -5.95 -4.76 16.58
N SER A 162 -5.60 -4.48 15.32
CA SER A 162 -5.13 -5.50 14.38
C SER A 162 -3.85 -6.14 14.88
N GLU A 163 -2.91 -5.36 15.40
CA GLU A 163 -1.65 -5.84 15.94
C GLU A 163 -1.84 -6.76 17.16
N ARG A 164 -2.76 -6.43 18.08
CA ARG A 164 -3.11 -7.30 19.21
C ARG A 164 -3.71 -8.63 18.73
N ARG A 165 -4.59 -8.59 17.72
CA ARG A 165 -5.20 -9.80 17.15
C ARG A 165 -4.17 -10.66 16.41
N LEU A 166 -3.24 -10.03 15.68
CA LEU A 166 -2.10 -10.70 15.05
C LEU A 166 -1.20 -11.36 16.10
N ALA A 167 -0.90 -10.67 17.21
CA ALA A 167 -0.13 -11.23 18.31
C ALA A 167 -0.77 -12.49 18.89
N ASN A 168 -2.09 -12.50 19.05
CA ASN A 168 -2.84 -13.64 19.56
C ASN A 168 -2.87 -14.83 18.59
N LEU A 169 -2.88 -14.58 17.28
CA LEU A 169 -2.92 -15.64 16.25
C LEU A 169 -1.54 -16.21 15.94
N LEU A 170 -0.51 -15.37 15.90
CA LEU A 170 0.85 -15.74 15.48
C LEU A 170 1.80 -16.05 16.64
N GLY A 171 1.44 -15.66 17.87
CA GLY A 171 2.37 -15.63 18.99
C GLY A 171 3.47 -14.58 18.81
N GLU A 172 4.40 -14.53 19.76
CA GLU A 172 5.47 -13.50 19.78
C GLU A 172 6.45 -13.66 18.60
N GLU A 173 6.89 -14.88 18.33
CA GLU A 173 7.83 -15.18 17.25
C GLU A 173 7.21 -14.93 15.87
N GLY A 174 5.97 -15.39 15.67
CA GLY A 174 5.28 -15.16 14.41
C GLY A 174 4.96 -13.70 14.15
N LEU A 175 4.57 -12.95 15.18
CA LEU A 175 4.39 -11.50 15.05
C LEU A 175 5.72 -10.80 14.70
N ARG A 176 6.83 -11.23 15.29
CA ARG A 176 8.16 -10.70 14.98
C ARG A 176 8.55 -10.95 13.52
N ASN A 177 8.33 -12.16 13.03
CA ASN A 177 8.60 -12.53 11.63
C ASN A 177 7.68 -11.79 10.66
N PHE A 178 6.40 -11.63 11.01
CA PHE A 178 5.45 -10.83 10.23
C PHE A 178 5.87 -9.36 10.13
N ARG A 179 6.29 -8.74 11.25
CA ARG A 179 6.82 -7.37 11.25
C ARG A 179 8.06 -7.23 10.37
N LYS A 180 9.00 -8.18 10.45
CA LYS A 180 10.19 -8.20 9.57
C LYS A 180 9.80 -8.31 8.10
N TYR A 181 8.84 -9.18 7.76
CA TYR A 181 8.33 -9.32 6.40
C TYR A 181 7.76 -8.01 5.87
N ASN A 182 6.90 -7.34 6.66
CA ASN A 182 6.29 -6.07 6.28
C ASN A 182 7.31 -4.94 6.12
N GLN A 183 8.28 -4.87 7.03
CA GLN A 183 9.37 -3.89 6.97
C GLN A 183 10.24 -4.08 5.71
N ALA A 184 10.34 -5.31 5.22
CA ALA A 184 11.15 -5.65 4.05
C ALA A 184 10.46 -5.38 2.71
N GLN A 185 9.13 -5.51 2.61
CA GLN A 185 8.40 -5.38 1.33
C GLN A 185 8.72 -4.11 0.52
N PRO A 186 8.82 -2.90 1.12
CA PRO A 186 9.13 -1.68 0.38
C PRO A 186 10.46 -1.73 -0.38
N TYR A 187 11.41 -2.55 0.10
CA TYR A 187 12.76 -2.64 -0.44
C TYR A 187 12.97 -3.82 -1.40
N LYS A 188 11.95 -4.66 -1.59
CA LYS A 188 12.04 -5.87 -2.41
C LYS A 188 12.52 -5.57 -3.83
N ASN A 189 11.95 -4.57 -4.49
CA ASN A 189 12.34 -4.23 -5.86
C ASN A 189 13.78 -3.71 -5.95
N THR A 190 14.20 -2.89 -4.99
CA THR A 190 15.58 -2.38 -4.90
C THR A 190 16.56 -3.53 -4.73
N VAL A 191 16.28 -4.46 -3.82
CA VAL A 191 17.14 -5.63 -3.58
C VAL A 191 17.13 -6.58 -4.77
N ASN A 192 15.99 -6.81 -5.41
CA ASN A 192 15.90 -7.61 -6.64
C ASN A 192 16.76 -7.03 -7.77
N ALA A 193 16.79 -5.69 -7.92
CA ALA A 193 17.65 -5.03 -8.89
C ALA A 193 19.14 -5.20 -8.53
N ILE A 194 19.49 -5.06 -7.25
CA ILE A 194 20.87 -5.28 -6.77
C ILE A 194 21.31 -6.73 -7.01
N VAL A 195 20.49 -7.70 -6.59
CA VAL A 195 20.75 -9.13 -6.78
C VAL A 195 20.80 -9.49 -8.28
N GLY A 196 19.96 -8.86 -9.10
CA GLY A 196 20.02 -8.98 -10.56
C GLY A 196 21.38 -8.56 -11.13
N GLY A 197 21.92 -7.43 -10.66
CA GLY A 197 23.27 -6.98 -11.05
C GLY A 197 24.39 -7.86 -10.50
N MET A 198 24.26 -8.38 -9.26
CA MET A 198 25.19 -9.38 -8.72
C MET A 198 25.24 -10.63 -9.60
N ARG A 199 24.07 -11.17 -10.00
CA ARG A 199 23.96 -12.33 -10.90
C ARG A 199 24.57 -12.04 -12.27
N ALA A 200 24.38 -10.84 -12.82
CA ALA A 200 24.99 -10.43 -14.08
C ALA A 200 26.53 -10.38 -14.01
N ARG A 201 27.09 -10.16 -12.81
CA ARG A 201 28.54 -10.21 -12.51
C ARG A 201 29.05 -11.64 -12.21
N GLY A 202 28.22 -12.66 -12.38
CA GLY A 202 28.58 -14.06 -12.17
C GLY A 202 28.46 -14.54 -10.72
N VAL A 203 27.90 -13.73 -9.82
CA VAL A 203 27.69 -14.10 -8.42
C VAL A 203 26.46 -15.00 -8.30
N LYS A 204 26.62 -16.15 -7.66
CA LYS A 204 25.50 -17.04 -7.33
C LYS A 204 24.80 -16.53 -6.07
N VAL A 205 23.54 -16.14 -6.24
CA VAL A 205 22.63 -15.74 -5.15
C VAL A 205 21.38 -16.62 -5.25
N ASP A 206 21.22 -17.52 -4.29
CA ASP A 206 20.01 -18.34 -4.18
C ASP A 206 18.87 -17.58 -3.47
N ALA A 207 17.70 -18.23 -3.36
CA ALA A 207 16.52 -17.60 -2.78
C ALA A 207 16.66 -17.30 -1.27
N ALA A 208 17.41 -18.12 -0.54
CA ALA A 208 17.65 -17.91 0.89
C ALA A 208 18.56 -16.69 1.09
N LEU A 209 19.65 -16.59 0.34
CA LEU A 209 20.56 -15.47 0.41
C LEU A 209 19.91 -14.16 -0.08
N GLU A 210 19.09 -14.20 -1.13
CA GLU A 210 18.32 -13.04 -1.58
C GLU A 210 17.39 -12.51 -0.48
N LYS A 211 16.75 -13.41 0.27
CA LYS A 211 15.90 -13.07 1.42
C LYS A 211 16.71 -12.49 2.58
N ASP A 212 17.87 -13.07 2.90
CA ASP A 212 18.74 -12.58 3.96
C ASP A 212 19.30 -11.18 3.64
N ILE A 213 19.70 -10.95 2.38
CA ILE A 213 20.10 -9.62 1.88
C ILE A 213 18.92 -8.65 2.01
N LEU A 214 17.71 -9.06 1.64
CA LEU A 214 16.52 -8.22 1.74
C LEU A 214 16.25 -7.79 3.18
N TYR A 215 16.30 -8.73 4.12
CA TYR A 215 16.08 -8.43 5.53
C TYR A 215 17.17 -7.54 6.12
N ALA A 216 18.45 -7.87 5.88
CA ALA A 216 19.57 -7.05 6.32
C ALA A 216 19.48 -5.62 5.76
N TYR A 217 19.17 -5.48 4.47
CA TYR A 217 18.99 -4.18 3.82
C TYR A 217 17.85 -3.39 4.46
N SER A 218 16.68 -4.01 4.62
CA SER A 218 15.50 -3.35 5.19
C SER A 218 15.73 -2.89 6.64
N GLU A 219 16.44 -3.70 7.43
CA GLU A 219 16.78 -3.38 8.81
C GLU A 219 17.71 -2.18 8.87
N GLN A 220 18.78 -2.17 8.06
CA GLN A 220 19.74 -1.06 8.06
C GLN A 220 19.12 0.24 7.54
N VAL A 221 18.32 0.20 6.47
CA VAL A 221 17.60 1.40 6.02
C VAL A 221 16.65 1.91 7.10
N THR A 222 15.93 1.01 7.79
CA THR A 222 15.03 1.43 8.86
C THR A 222 15.80 2.04 10.03
N GLN A 223 16.94 1.45 10.43
CA GLN A 223 17.75 1.96 11.53
C GLN A 223 18.35 3.32 11.17
N GLU A 224 18.97 3.46 10.00
CA GLU A 224 19.64 4.71 9.61
C GLU A 224 18.66 5.85 9.33
N PHE A 225 17.47 5.57 8.79
CA PHE A 225 16.50 6.62 8.47
C PHE A 225 15.45 6.88 9.56
N ASN A 226 15.27 5.97 10.53
CA ASN A 226 14.38 6.18 11.68
C ASN A 226 15.11 6.40 13.01
N SER A 227 16.45 6.36 13.05
CA SER A 227 17.20 6.67 14.27
C SER A 227 17.00 8.13 14.69
N PRO A 228 16.80 8.43 15.98
CA PRO A 228 16.80 9.79 16.51
C PRO A 228 18.06 10.59 16.15
N SER A 229 19.17 9.92 15.83
CA SER A 229 20.40 10.55 15.34
C SER A 229 20.29 11.07 13.89
N ALA A 230 19.49 10.41 13.05
CA ALA A 230 19.12 10.89 11.72
C ALA A 230 18.03 11.97 11.77
N LEU A 231 17.21 11.95 12.83
CA LEU A 231 16.25 13.00 13.19
C LEU A 231 16.87 14.16 13.98
N GLY A 232 18.13 14.04 14.41
CA GLY A 232 18.90 15.10 15.06
C GLY A 232 19.29 16.23 14.10
N ILE A 233 18.95 16.06 12.83
CA ILE A 233 18.87 17.10 11.83
C ILE A 233 17.39 17.47 11.75
N THR A 234 16.92 18.23 12.74
CA THR A 234 15.79 19.12 12.48
C THR A 234 16.21 19.97 11.31
N LEU A 235 15.71 19.65 10.11
CA LEU A 235 15.83 20.52 8.96
C LEU A 235 15.15 21.82 9.37
N ASP A 236 15.97 22.79 9.76
CA ASP A 236 15.52 24.16 9.93
C ASP A 236 14.86 24.53 8.59
N PRO A 237 13.67 25.15 8.57
CA PRO A 237 13.12 25.71 7.34
C PRO A 237 14.10 26.67 6.61
N ALA A 238 15.15 27.16 7.28
CA ALA A 238 16.26 27.89 6.68
C ALA A 238 17.36 27.03 6.03
N THR A 239 17.27 25.69 6.08
CA THR A 239 18.28 24.78 5.49
C THR A 239 18.34 25.01 3.99
N THR A 240 19.52 25.36 3.49
CA THR A 240 19.74 25.56 2.06
C THR A 240 19.73 24.21 1.31
N LEU A 241 19.48 24.25 0.00
CA LEU A 241 19.53 23.06 -0.84
C LEU A 241 20.89 22.34 -0.75
N GLU A 242 21.98 23.10 -0.70
CA GLU A 242 23.35 22.57 -0.58
C GLU A 242 23.57 21.84 0.75
N GLU A 243 23.07 22.40 1.86
CA GLU A 243 23.14 21.77 3.17
C GLU A 243 22.30 20.49 3.21
N PHE A 244 21.11 20.50 2.61
CA PHE A 244 20.27 19.32 2.49
C PHE A 244 20.95 18.21 1.68
N GLU A 245 21.55 18.54 0.54
CA GLU A 245 22.31 17.57 -0.28
C GLU A 245 23.49 16.97 0.50
N LYS A 246 24.21 17.80 1.26
CA LYS A 246 25.31 17.34 2.12
C LYS A 246 24.84 16.39 3.21
N ILE A 247 23.72 16.70 3.86
CA ILE A 247 23.08 15.85 4.87
C ILE A 247 22.67 14.51 4.26
N ARG A 248 21.95 14.54 3.13
CA ARG A 248 21.49 13.34 2.43
C ARG A 248 22.66 12.47 1.98
N LYS A 249 23.72 13.08 1.46
CA LYS A 249 24.94 12.37 1.07
C LYS A 249 25.56 11.64 2.26
N LYS A 250 25.69 12.32 3.41
CA LYS A 250 26.22 11.72 4.63
C LYS A 250 25.36 10.53 5.10
N GLN A 251 24.04 10.67 5.14
CA GLN A 251 23.13 9.58 5.53
C GLN A 251 23.27 8.36 4.63
N LEU A 252 23.44 8.58 3.32
CA LEU A 252 23.65 7.48 2.36
C LEU A 252 25.02 6.81 2.55
N ASP A 253 26.06 7.58 2.87
CA ASP A 253 27.41 7.05 3.14
C ASP A 253 27.44 6.26 4.46
N ASP A 254 26.75 6.75 5.50
CA ASP A 254 26.58 6.05 6.79
C ASP A 254 25.81 4.74 6.58
N LEU A 255 24.74 4.75 5.78
CA LEU A 255 24.03 3.54 5.36
C LEU A 255 24.95 2.56 4.62
N ASP A 256 25.81 3.03 3.71
CA ASP A 256 26.74 2.18 2.97
C ASP A 256 27.72 1.46 3.93
N VAL A 257 28.24 2.17 4.93
CA VAL A 257 29.09 1.57 5.98
C VAL A 257 28.34 0.54 6.82
N ALA A 258 27.10 0.84 7.21
CA ALA A 258 26.26 -0.05 8.01
C ALA A 258 25.88 -1.33 7.24
N LEU A 259 25.57 -1.20 5.95
CA LEU A 259 25.32 -2.31 5.04
C LEU A 259 26.57 -3.18 4.87
N ILE A 260 27.75 -2.61 4.64
CA ILE A 260 29.01 -3.36 4.55
C ILE A 260 29.22 -4.20 5.82
N ARG A 261 29.08 -3.58 6.99
CA ARG A 261 29.26 -4.28 8.28
C ARG A 261 28.29 -5.45 8.41
N THR A 262 27.01 -5.23 8.13
CA THR A 262 25.96 -6.25 8.31
C THR A 262 26.09 -7.36 7.28
N LEU A 263 26.27 -7.01 6.01
CA LEU A 263 26.33 -7.97 4.91
C LEU A 263 27.65 -8.74 4.86
N SER A 264 28.75 -8.23 5.41
CA SER A 264 30.01 -8.98 5.52
C SER A 264 29.92 -10.27 6.35
N VAL A 265 28.88 -10.41 7.17
CA VAL A 265 28.60 -11.65 7.91
C VAL A 265 27.86 -12.68 7.04
N LEU A 266 27.15 -12.21 6.02
CA LEU A 266 26.28 -13.02 5.15
C LEU A 266 26.92 -13.33 3.79
N LEU A 267 27.76 -12.42 3.29
CA LEU A 267 28.35 -12.42 1.97
C LEU A 267 29.87 -12.62 2.06
N ASP A 268 30.42 -13.44 1.17
CA ASP A 268 31.86 -13.45 0.94
C ASP A 268 32.35 -12.13 0.33
N GLU A 269 33.66 -11.93 0.31
CA GLU A 269 34.27 -10.68 -0.19
C GLU A 269 33.85 -10.34 -1.62
N SER A 270 33.77 -11.35 -2.51
CA SER A 270 33.39 -11.16 -3.90
C SER A 270 31.91 -10.80 -4.06
N GLN A 271 31.05 -11.45 -3.27
CA GLN A 271 29.62 -11.18 -3.19
C GLN A 271 29.35 -9.78 -2.63
N LEU A 272 30.05 -9.40 -1.56
CA LEU A 272 29.93 -8.09 -0.94
C LEU A 272 30.38 -6.98 -1.88
N GLN A 273 31.50 -7.18 -2.59
CA GLN A 273 31.96 -6.24 -3.60
C GLN A 273 30.92 -6.07 -4.72
N ALA A 274 30.40 -7.17 -5.28
CA ALA A 274 29.39 -7.11 -6.33
C ALA A 274 28.08 -6.44 -5.85
N PHE A 275 27.69 -6.68 -4.60
CA PHE A 275 26.56 -6.00 -3.97
C PHE A 275 26.79 -4.48 -3.91
N MET A 276 27.92 -4.04 -3.36
CA MET A 276 28.22 -2.62 -3.22
C MET A 276 28.37 -1.91 -4.57
N GLU A 277 29.05 -2.54 -5.54
CA GLU A 277 29.18 -2.00 -6.90
C GLU A 277 27.82 -1.80 -7.56
N THR A 278 26.91 -2.77 -7.42
CA THR A 278 25.57 -2.69 -8.01
C THR A 278 24.69 -1.68 -7.28
N ARG A 279 24.79 -1.59 -5.96
CA ARG A 279 24.06 -0.59 -5.18
C ARG A 279 24.51 0.82 -5.54
N LEU A 280 25.83 1.06 -5.61
CA LEU A 280 26.37 2.37 -5.94
C LEU A 280 26.01 2.79 -7.36
N SER A 281 25.97 1.87 -8.33
CA SER A 281 25.49 2.19 -9.69
C SER A 281 24.00 2.52 -9.76
N ASN A 282 23.21 2.15 -8.75
CA ASN A 282 21.77 2.45 -8.66
C ASN A 282 21.48 3.69 -7.80
N ARG A 283 22.52 4.37 -7.30
CA ARG A 283 22.41 5.57 -6.43
C ARG A 283 22.27 6.87 -7.22
N ASP A 284 22.73 6.87 -8.47
CA ASP A 284 22.66 7.97 -9.44
C ASP A 284 21.32 7.99 -10.19
#